data_AF-A0A432DS04-F1
#
_entry.id   AF-A0A432DS04-F1
#
_cell.length_a   1.000
_cell.length_b   1.000
_cell.length_c   1.000
_cell.angle_alpha   90.00
_cell.angle_beta   90.00
_cell.angle_gamma   90.00
#
_symmetry.space_group_name_H-M   'P 1'
#
loop_
_entity.id
_entity.type
_entity.pdbx_description
1 polymer ?
#
loop_
_entity_poly.entity_id
_entity_poly.type
_entity_poly.pdbx_seq_one_letter_code
_entity_poly.pdbx_strand_id
1 'polypeptide(L)'
;MVASQNAILKEKNQWQYIKYDQFGRVAFTGIASGGDRNAEQLLADSFVSNNVKRTNTVFFNREGMDVFYDPNDTYPNVNWVKLLSINYYDTYPAYSFNPAFPSAVLGQPVLKEVPLEGKTTKGLPVMNLVKNVEDDNWTKSYLYYDLKGRAVGSYSINHLGGYTRTESVLDFAGVTQQSKVYHKRLAADTEKVITQTLRMMPKQNVGS
;
A
#
# COMPACT_ATOMS: atom_id res chain seq x y z
N MET A 1 10.34 10.85 -13.54
CA MET A 1 9.26 10.74 -14.53
C MET A 1 7.93 10.86 -13.80
N VAL A 2 7.01 11.71 -14.25
CA VAL A 2 5.76 12.03 -13.53
C VAL A 2 4.48 11.74 -14.32
N ALA A 3 4.60 11.57 -15.64
CA ALA A 3 3.56 10.99 -16.48
C ALA A 3 4.14 10.23 -17.66
N SER A 4 3.31 9.36 -18.24
CA SER A 4 3.60 8.57 -19.43
C SER A 4 2.32 8.32 -20.22
N GLN A 5 2.44 8.08 -21.53
CA GLN A 5 1.32 7.84 -22.43
C GLN A 5 1.66 6.68 -23.35
N ASN A 6 0.76 5.70 -23.45
CA ASN A 6 0.81 4.61 -24.42
C ASN A 6 -0.18 4.88 -25.57
N ALA A 7 -0.18 4.02 -26.60
CA ALA A 7 -1.04 4.20 -27.78
C ALA A 7 -2.54 4.32 -27.43
N ILE A 8 -3.04 3.48 -26.52
CA ILE A 8 -4.45 3.48 -26.10
C ILE A 8 -4.81 4.79 -25.36
N LEU A 9 -3.92 5.28 -24.50
CA LEU A 9 -4.12 6.55 -23.80
C LEU A 9 -4.00 7.74 -24.76
N LYS A 10 -3.11 7.66 -25.76
CA LYS A 10 -2.96 8.69 -26.79
C LYS A 10 -4.22 8.86 -27.63
N GLU A 11 -4.86 7.77 -28.05
CA GLU A 11 -6.15 7.81 -28.76
C GLU A 11 -7.25 8.51 -27.95
N LYS A 12 -7.11 8.55 -26.61
CA LYS A 12 -8.06 9.18 -25.69
C LYS A 12 -7.60 10.55 -25.18
N ASN A 13 -6.47 11.08 -25.65
CA ASN A 13 -5.83 12.29 -25.09
C ASN A 13 -5.64 12.19 -23.56
N GLN A 14 -5.16 11.03 -23.10
CA GLN A 14 -4.97 10.71 -21.70
C GLN A 14 -3.50 10.40 -21.37
N TRP A 15 -3.13 10.61 -20.12
CA TRP A 15 -1.81 10.39 -19.58
C TRP A 15 -1.93 9.64 -18.25
N GLN A 16 -1.11 8.61 -18.07
CA GLN A 16 -0.94 7.98 -16.77
C GLN A 16 0.06 8.79 -15.96
N TYR A 17 -0.35 9.25 -14.78
CA TYR A 17 0.49 10.03 -13.88
C TYR A 17 0.91 9.23 -12.64
N ILE A 18 2.05 9.62 -12.08
CA ILE A 18 2.58 9.12 -10.81
C ILE A 18 2.87 10.34 -9.93
N LYS A 19 2.25 10.39 -8.76
CA LYS A 19 2.53 11.38 -7.72
C LYS A 19 3.49 10.80 -6.70
N TYR A 20 4.47 11.60 -6.30
CA TYR A 20 5.45 11.22 -5.29
C TYR A 20 5.23 12.03 -4.02
N ASP A 21 5.50 11.44 -2.86
CA ASP A 21 5.60 12.19 -1.61
C ASP A 21 6.96 12.91 -1.51
N GLN A 22 7.14 13.68 -0.42
CA GLN A 22 8.36 14.46 -0.18
C GLN A 22 9.65 13.63 -0.08
N PHE A 23 9.54 12.30 0.07
CA PHE A 23 10.68 11.38 0.12
C PHE A 23 10.90 10.64 -1.20
N GLY A 24 10.20 11.03 -2.27
CA GLY A 24 10.30 10.40 -3.59
C GLY A 24 9.63 9.02 -3.68
N ARG A 25 8.76 8.67 -2.72
CA ARG A 25 8.00 7.42 -2.74
C ARG A 25 6.69 7.63 -3.48
N VAL A 26 6.19 6.62 -4.20
CA VAL A 26 4.93 6.75 -4.96
C VAL A 26 3.76 6.90 -4.01
N ALA A 27 3.15 8.08 -3.96
CA ALA A 27 1.97 8.35 -3.13
C ALA A 27 0.69 7.83 -3.79
N PHE A 28 0.44 8.17 -5.05
CA PHE A 28 -0.70 7.64 -5.79
C PHE A 28 -0.52 7.74 -7.29
N THR A 29 -1.28 6.92 -8.03
CA THR A 29 -1.25 6.89 -9.49
C THR A 29 -2.65 7.09 -10.06
N GLY A 30 -2.73 7.56 -11.29
CA GLY A 30 -4.01 7.77 -11.95
C GLY A 30 -3.89 8.09 -13.43
N ILE A 31 -5.01 8.42 -14.04
CA ILE A 31 -5.14 8.90 -15.42
C ILE A 31 -5.64 10.33 -15.37
N ALA A 32 -5.05 11.21 -16.18
CA ALA A 32 -5.53 12.56 -16.43
C ALA A 32 -5.68 12.79 -17.94
N SER A 33 -6.58 13.68 -18.36
CA SER A 33 -6.60 14.14 -19.74
C SER A 33 -5.54 15.22 -19.95
N GLY A 34 -4.93 15.23 -21.13
CA GLY A 34 -3.85 16.15 -21.48
C GLY A 34 -3.67 16.28 -22.99
N GLY A 35 -2.79 17.19 -23.39
CA GLY A 35 -2.41 17.44 -24.77
C GLY A 35 -1.27 16.54 -25.24
N ASP A 36 -0.48 17.07 -26.17
CA ASP A 36 0.73 16.38 -26.64
C ASP A 36 1.85 16.39 -25.59
N ARG A 37 2.88 15.57 -25.86
CA ARG A 37 4.01 15.37 -24.95
C ARG A 37 4.75 16.67 -24.61
N ASN A 38 4.87 17.61 -25.54
CA ASN A 38 5.58 18.86 -25.27
C ASN A 38 4.76 19.78 -24.37
N ALA A 39 3.45 19.84 -24.58
CA ALA A 39 2.54 20.57 -23.70
C ALA A 39 2.56 20.02 -22.26
N GLU A 40 2.47 18.70 -22.11
CA GLU A 40 2.50 18.06 -20.78
C GLU A 40 3.85 18.23 -20.08
N GLN A 41 4.96 18.19 -20.82
CA GLN A 41 6.28 18.44 -20.26
C GLN A 41 6.40 19.88 -19.73
N LEU A 42 5.96 20.88 -20.50
CA LEU A 42 5.97 22.28 -20.07
C LEU A 42 5.10 22.50 -18.83
N LEU A 43 3.94 21.84 -18.75
CA LEU A 43 3.10 21.88 -17.55
C LEU A 43 3.81 21.25 -16.35
N ALA A 44 4.41 20.08 -16.51
CA ALA A 44 5.15 19.41 -15.44
C ALA A 44 6.34 20.25 -14.94
N ASP A 45 7.07 20.89 -15.85
CA ASP A 45 8.23 21.74 -15.54
C ASP A 45 7.84 23.06 -14.85
N SER A 46 6.58 23.49 -14.95
CA SER A 46 6.07 24.69 -14.26
C SER A 46 5.91 24.53 -12.75
N PHE A 47 5.89 23.29 -12.24
CA PHE A 47 5.75 23.02 -10.80
C PHE A 47 7.11 22.89 -10.13
N VAL A 48 7.43 23.85 -9.25
CA VAL A 48 8.70 23.91 -8.50
C VAL A 48 8.90 22.68 -7.60
N SER A 49 7.84 22.22 -6.93
CA SER A 49 7.88 21.07 -6.02
C SER A 49 6.80 20.08 -6.41
N ASN A 50 7.13 19.13 -7.29
CA ASN A 50 6.17 18.14 -7.80
C ASN A 50 5.92 16.96 -6.83
N ASN A 51 5.85 17.25 -5.53
CA ASN A 51 5.63 16.27 -4.45
C ASN A 51 4.35 16.59 -3.69
N VAL A 52 3.54 15.56 -3.42
CA VAL A 52 2.31 15.67 -2.63
C VAL A 52 2.62 15.66 -1.14
N LYS A 53 1.78 16.32 -0.36
CA LYS A 53 1.93 16.40 1.10
C LYS A 53 0.94 15.47 1.79
N ARG A 54 1.40 14.66 2.74
CA ARG A 54 0.53 13.79 3.55
C ARG A 54 -0.35 14.65 4.47
N THR A 55 -1.64 14.35 4.56
CA THR A 55 -2.60 15.08 5.41
C THR A 55 -3.22 14.19 6.50
N ASN A 56 -3.63 14.78 7.61
CA ASN A 56 -4.31 14.05 8.70
C ASN A 56 -5.82 13.94 8.49
N THR A 57 -6.36 14.67 7.52
CA THR A 57 -7.77 14.65 7.12
C THR A 57 -7.87 14.25 5.65
N VAL A 58 -9.05 13.76 5.26
CA VAL A 58 -9.38 13.55 3.85
C VAL A 58 -9.21 14.88 3.11
N PHE A 59 -8.40 14.88 2.06
CA PHE A 59 -8.20 16.07 1.22
C PHE A 59 -9.20 16.08 0.06
N PHE A 60 -9.38 14.93 -0.57
CA PHE A 60 -10.37 14.73 -1.63
C PHE A 60 -10.88 13.29 -1.62
N ASN A 61 -12.04 13.07 -2.23
CA ASN A 61 -12.56 11.74 -2.53
C ASN A 61 -12.58 11.52 -4.05
N ARG A 62 -12.24 10.32 -4.50
CA ARG A 62 -12.35 9.96 -5.91
C ARG A 62 -12.67 8.49 -6.11
N GLU A 63 -13.67 8.21 -6.94
CA GLU A 63 -14.23 6.87 -7.15
C GLU A 63 -14.52 6.15 -5.83
N GLY A 64 -15.17 6.85 -4.90
CA GLY A 64 -15.54 6.31 -3.59
C GLY A 64 -14.37 6.05 -2.64
N MET A 65 -13.17 6.56 -2.94
CA MET A 65 -12.01 6.44 -2.07
C MET A 65 -11.54 7.80 -1.58
N ASP A 66 -11.51 7.96 -0.26
CA ASP A 66 -10.91 9.12 0.38
C ASP A 66 -9.39 9.10 0.19
N VAL A 67 -8.79 10.26 -0.03
CA VAL A 67 -7.36 10.41 -0.23
C VAL A 67 -6.81 11.44 0.74
N PHE A 68 -5.76 11.05 1.45
CA PHE A 68 -5.13 11.87 2.49
C PHE A 68 -3.76 12.40 2.03
N TYR A 69 -3.75 12.94 0.82
CA TYR A 69 -2.63 13.63 0.20
C TYR A 69 -3.13 14.92 -0.46
N ASP A 70 -2.43 16.03 -0.23
CA ASP A 70 -2.63 17.31 -0.91
C ASP A 70 -1.85 17.31 -2.24
N PRO A 71 -2.55 17.41 -3.39
CA PRO A 71 -1.96 17.42 -4.72
C PRO A 71 -1.78 18.81 -5.33
N ASN A 72 -2.21 19.90 -4.68
CA ASN A 72 -2.43 21.18 -5.35
C ASN A 72 -1.17 21.75 -6.03
N ASP A 73 -0.01 21.52 -5.42
CA ASP A 73 1.28 22.01 -5.89
C ASP A 73 1.98 21.04 -6.88
N THR A 74 1.24 20.11 -7.51
CA THR A 74 1.86 19.03 -8.30
C THR A 74 1.18 18.80 -9.64
N TYR A 75 1.94 18.47 -10.67
CA TYR A 75 1.41 18.07 -11.98
C TYR A 75 0.94 16.60 -12.00
N PRO A 76 -0.20 16.28 -12.63
CA PRO A 76 -1.26 17.20 -13.03
C PRO A 76 -2.03 17.68 -11.80
N ASN A 77 -2.39 18.96 -11.69
CA ASN A 77 -3.21 19.48 -10.58
C ASN A 77 -4.70 19.60 -10.95
N VAL A 78 -5.03 19.44 -12.23
CA VAL A 78 -6.39 19.46 -12.79
C VAL A 78 -6.56 18.31 -13.79
N ASN A 79 -7.76 18.16 -14.35
CA ASN A 79 -8.05 17.23 -15.47
C ASN A 79 -7.87 15.75 -15.15
N TRP A 80 -7.94 15.40 -13.88
CA TRP A 80 -7.88 14.02 -13.47
C TRP A 80 -9.12 13.28 -14.00
N VAL A 81 -8.90 12.09 -14.55
CA VAL A 81 -9.92 11.18 -15.10
C VAL A 81 -10.17 10.02 -14.15
N LYS A 82 -9.12 9.38 -13.61
CA LYS A 82 -9.28 8.20 -12.76
C LYS A 82 -8.15 8.08 -11.74
N LEU A 83 -8.47 7.68 -10.52
CA LEU A 83 -7.48 7.27 -9.52
C LEU A 83 -7.25 5.75 -9.63
N LEU A 84 -6.01 5.28 -9.64
CA LEU A 84 -5.68 3.87 -9.84
C LEU A 84 -5.10 3.20 -8.59
N SER A 85 -4.23 3.89 -7.85
CA SER A 85 -3.67 3.36 -6.62
C SER A 85 -3.31 4.46 -5.63
N ILE A 86 -3.23 4.12 -4.33
CA ILE A 86 -2.75 5.00 -3.26
C ILE A 86 -1.87 4.18 -2.33
N ASN A 87 -0.63 4.61 -2.08
CA ASN A 87 0.24 4.03 -1.07
C ASN A 87 0.38 4.99 0.09
N TYR A 88 0.33 4.44 1.30
CA TYR A 88 0.57 5.15 2.54
C TYR A 88 1.77 4.55 3.25
N TYR A 89 2.56 5.45 3.82
CA TYR A 89 3.76 5.14 4.56
C TYR A 89 3.68 5.79 5.94
N ASP A 90 4.55 5.35 6.86
CA ASP A 90 4.75 5.91 8.19
C ASP A 90 3.59 5.69 9.17
N THR A 91 2.35 6.03 8.78
CA THR A 91 1.14 5.95 9.61
C THR A 91 -0.05 5.43 8.82
N TYR A 92 -0.93 4.68 9.50
CA TYR A 92 -2.11 4.10 8.89
C TYR A 92 -3.22 5.16 8.87
N PRO A 93 -3.69 5.63 7.71
CA PRO A 93 -4.86 6.51 7.65
C PRO A 93 -6.08 5.83 8.25
N ALA A 94 -6.91 6.62 8.94
CA ALA A 94 -8.17 6.16 9.51
C ALA A 94 -9.25 6.06 8.42
N TYR A 95 -9.58 4.84 8.01
CA TYR A 95 -10.75 4.54 7.19
C TYR A 95 -11.77 3.72 7.98
N SER A 96 -13.05 3.88 7.66
CA SER A 96 -14.14 3.09 8.24
C SER A 96 -14.05 1.59 7.93
N PHE A 97 -13.39 1.23 6.83
CA PHE A 97 -13.18 -0.16 6.42
C PHE A 97 -11.93 -0.81 7.02
N ASN A 98 -11.14 -0.08 7.81
CA ASN A 98 -9.93 -0.65 8.40
C ASN A 98 -10.28 -1.84 9.29
N PRO A 99 -9.60 -2.99 9.14
CA PRO A 99 -9.71 -4.04 10.13
C PRO A 99 -9.16 -3.53 11.46
N ALA A 100 -9.56 -4.17 12.55
CA ALA A 100 -8.95 -3.92 13.85
C ALA A 100 -7.44 -4.11 13.76
N PHE A 101 -6.68 -3.13 14.23
CA PHE A 101 -5.23 -3.21 14.23
C PHE A 101 -4.78 -4.38 15.13
N PRO A 102 -3.91 -5.29 14.65
CA PRO A 102 -3.51 -6.45 15.44
C PRO A 102 -2.69 -6.01 16.65
N SER A 103 -3.09 -6.44 17.85
CA SER A 103 -2.29 -6.21 19.07
C SER A 103 -0.99 -7.02 19.06
N ALA A 104 -0.99 -8.17 18.41
CA ALA A 104 0.16 -9.03 18.19
C ALA A 104 -0.04 -9.87 16.92
N VAL A 105 1.07 -10.31 16.32
CA VAL A 105 1.10 -11.31 15.25
C VAL A 105 1.73 -12.57 15.81
N LEU A 106 0.94 -13.66 15.91
CA LEU A 106 1.37 -14.93 16.52
C LEU A 106 2.03 -14.75 17.91
N GLY A 107 1.48 -13.84 18.72
CA GLY A 107 1.97 -13.53 20.07
C GLY A 107 3.16 -12.57 20.14
N GLN A 108 3.68 -12.11 19.00
CA GLN A 108 4.75 -11.10 18.95
C GLN A 108 4.17 -9.69 18.79
N PRO A 109 4.69 -8.68 19.51
CA PRO A 109 4.27 -7.30 19.35
C PRO A 109 4.61 -6.76 17.95
N VAL A 110 3.81 -5.82 17.47
CA VAL A 110 3.99 -5.17 16.17
C VAL A 110 4.18 -3.66 16.31
N LEU A 111 4.95 -3.08 15.38
CA LEU A 111 5.15 -1.63 15.31
C LEU A 111 3.89 -0.90 14.87
N LYS A 112 3.72 0.31 15.39
CA LYS A 112 2.69 1.29 15.00
C LYS A 112 3.27 2.70 14.99
N GLU A 113 2.43 3.69 14.72
CA GLU A 113 2.80 5.10 14.75
C GLU A 113 3.25 5.58 16.15
N VAL A 114 2.62 5.05 17.20
CA VAL A 114 3.02 5.30 18.59
C VAL A 114 4.28 4.48 18.88
N PRO A 115 5.37 5.12 19.36
CA PRO A 115 6.64 4.43 19.61
C PRO A 115 6.50 3.24 20.55
N LEU A 116 7.09 2.12 20.14
CA LEU A 116 7.31 0.95 20.98
C LEU A 116 8.81 0.71 21.02
N GLU A 117 9.42 0.79 22.20
CA GLU A 117 10.89 0.74 22.39
C GLU A 117 11.65 1.76 21.52
N GLY A 118 11.07 2.97 21.36
CA GLY A 118 11.65 4.04 20.53
C GLY A 118 11.57 3.80 19.02
N LYS A 119 10.87 2.75 18.57
CA LYS A 119 10.69 2.40 17.16
C LYS A 119 9.24 2.59 16.72
N THR A 120 9.07 2.96 15.46
CA THR A 120 7.76 3.18 14.83
C THR A 120 7.77 2.63 13.40
N THR A 121 6.63 2.71 12.72
CA THR A 121 6.51 2.43 11.28
C THR A 121 7.09 3.53 10.38
N LYS A 122 7.80 4.54 10.92
CA LYS A 122 8.40 5.61 10.13
C LYS A 122 9.40 5.04 9.11
N GLY A 123 9.27 5.46 7.87
CA GLY A 123 10.00 5.00 6.69
C GLY A 123 9.35 3.81 5.97
N LEU A 124 8.40 3.11 6.59
CA LEU A 124 7.85 1.84 6.07
C LEU A 124 6.53 2.04 5.33
N PRO A 125 6.24 1.28 4.26
CA PRO A 125 4.92 1.22 3.67
C PRO A 125 3.96 0.51 4.61
N VAL A 126 2.80 1.08 4.88
CA VAL A 126 1.85 0.51 5.85
C VAL A 126 0.53 0.08 5.21
N MET A 127 0.16 0.72 4.10
CA MET A 127 -1.08 0.45 3.41
C MET A 127 -0.94 0.75 1.91
N ASN A 128 -1.59 -0.06 1.07
CA ASN A 128 -1.76 0.20 -0.35
C ASN A 128 -3.20 -0.11 -0.77
N LEU A 129 -3.79 0.81 -1.53
CA LEU A 129 -5.14 0.72 -2.06
C LEU A 129 -5.03 0.67 -3.57
N VAL A 130 -5.56 -0.38 -4.19
CA VAL A 130 -5.48 -0.58 -5.65
C VAL A 130 -6.88 -0.76 -6.19
N LYS A 131 -7.22 0.04 -7.20
CA LYS A 131 -8.48 -0.07 -7.92
C LYS A 131 -8.44 -1.28 -8.84
N ASN A 132 -9.50 -2.08 -8.80
CA ASN A 132 -9.77 -3.10 -9.79
C ASN A 132 -10.32 -2.44 -11.07
N VAL A 133 -9.74 -2.79 -12.21
CA VAL A 133 -10.09 -2.23 -13.52
C VAL A 133 -11.42 -2.75 -14.06
N GLU A 134 -11.90 -3.90 -13.57
CA GLU A 134 -13.09 -4.57 -14.08
C GLU A 134 -14.39 -4.01 -13.48
N ASP A 135 -14.36 -3.58 -12.21
CA ASP A 135 -15.56 -3.19 -11.46
C ASP A 135 -15.40 -1.89 -10.64
N ASP A 136 -14.27 -1.19 -10.79
CA ASP A 136 -13.93 0.07 -10.10
C ASP A 136 -13.91 0.01 -8.57
N ASN A 137 -14.02 -1.18 -7.98
CA ASN A 137 -13.88 -1.41 -6.55
C ASN A 137 -12.41 -1.46 -6.14
N TRP A 138 -12.17 -1.39 -4.82
CA TRP A 138 -10.82 -1.24 -4.26
C TRP A 138 -10.39 -2.46 -3.46
N THR A 139 -9.24 -3.02 -3.84
CA THR A 139 -8.45 -3.94 -3.01
C THR A 139 -7.64 -3.13 -2.01
N LYS A 140 -7.69 -3.52 -0.73
CA LYS A 140 -7.14 -2.74 0.38
C LYS A 140 -6.15 -3.60 1.12
N SER A 141 -4.87 -3.24 1.09
CA SER A 141 -3.79 -4.04 1.65
C SER A 141 -3.08 -3.30 2.77
N TYR A 142 -2.72 -4.03 3.82
CA TYR A 142 -2.06 -3.58 5.03
C TYR A 142 -0.81 -4.44 5.26
N LEU A 143 0.26 -3.84 5.77
CA LEU A 143 1.51 -4.52 6.13
C LEU A 143 1.86 -4.24 7.59
N TYR A 144 2.16 -5.28 8.36
CA TYR A 144 2.53 -5.18 9.77
C TYR A 144 3.96 -5.65 9.99
N TYR A 145 4.65 -4.98 10.91
CA TYR A 145 6.08 -5.13 11.12
C TYR A 145 6.40 -5.51 12.56
N ASP A 146 7.41 -6.36 12.75
CA ASP A 146 7.97 -6.61 14.08
C ASP A 146 8.84 -5.44 14.57
N LEU A 147 9.33 -5.53 15.81
CA LEU A 147 10.20 -4.50 16.42
C LEU A 147 11.56 -4.33 15.73
N LYS A 148 11.87 -5.10 14.68
CA LYS A 148 13.06 -4.94 13.84
C LYS A 148 12.71 -4.34 12.47
N GLY A 149 11.46 -3.96 12.24
CA GLY A 149 11.00 -3.41 10.96
C GLY A 149 10.85 -4.48 9.87
N ARG A 150 10.77 -5.77 10.22
CA ARG A 150 10.58 -6.85 9.26
C ARG A 150 9.10 -7.13 9.09
N ALA A 151 8.64 -7.32 7.85
CA ALA A 151 7.25 -7.64 7.58
C ALA A 151 6.91 -9.03 8.15
N VAL A 152 5.97 -9.06 9.09
CA VAL A 152 5.51 -10.28 9.78
C VAL A 152 4.01 -10.49 9.59
N GLY A 153 3.28 -9.49 9.11
CA GLY A 153 1.86 -9.62 8.85
C GLY A 153 1.45 -8.89 7.58
N SER A 154 0.40 -9.40 6.94
CA SER A 154 -0.33 -8.67 5.91
C SER A 154 -1.83 -8.95 6.04
N TYR A 155 -2.65 -7.99 5.65
CA TYR A 155 -4.09 -8.15 5.54
C TYR A 155 -4.52 -7.53 4.22
N SER A 156 -5.26 -8.25 3.39
CA SER A 156 -5.75 -7.76 2.11
C SER A 156 -7.25 -8.02 2.02
N ILE A 157 -8.05 -6.95 1.93
CA ILE A 157 -9.49 -7.02 1.66
C ILE A 157 -9.65 -6.95 0.14
N ASN A 158 -10.24 -7.98 -0.45
CA ASN A 158 -10.48 -8.02 -1.89
C ASN A 158 -11.69 -7.14 -2.28
N HIS A 159 -11.82 -6.86 -3.57
CA HIS A 159 -12.91 -6.04 -4.12
C HIS A 159 -14.32 -6.65 -3.95
N LEU A 160 -14.42 -7.95 -3.61
CA LEU A 160 -15.66 -8.68 -3.35
C LEU A 160 -16.04 -8.72 -1.85
N GLY A 161 -15.25 -8.09 -0.98
CA GLY A 161 -15.48 -8.02 0.47
C GLY A 161 -14.94 -9.20 1.29
N GLY A 162 -14.26 -10.17 0.67
CA GLY A 162 -13.47 -11.17 1.40
C GLY A 162 -12.08 -10.66 1.78
N TYR A 163 -11.26 -11.52 2.40
CA TYR A 163 -9.89 -11.16 2.76
C TYR A 163 -8.89 -12.30 2.67
N THR A 164 -7.62 -11.93 2.62
CA THR A 164 -6.48 -12.80 2.91
C THR A 164 -5.61 -12.14 3.97
N ARG A 165 -5.33 -12.85 5.05
CA ARG A 165 -4.43 -12.40 6.12
C ARG A 165 -3.29 -13.40 6.24
N THR A 166 -2.06 -12.91 6.21
CA THR A 166 -0.86 -13.73 6.45
C THR A 166 -0.17 -13.23 7.70
N GLU A 167 0.29 -14.16 8.53
CA GLU A 167 1.01 -13.91 9.76
C GLU A 167 2.24 -14.81 9.79
N SER A 168 3.38 -14.31 10.27
CA SER A 168 4.61 -15.08 10.44
C SER A 168 5.39 -14.67 11.68
N VAL A 169 6.15 -15.61 12.23
CA VAL A 169 7.19 -15.33 13.23
C VAL A 169 8.54 -15.66 12.62
N LEU A 170 9.46 -14.72 12.74
CA LEU A 170 10.83 -14.86 12.25
C LEU A 170 11.79 -15.06 13.41
N ASP A 171 12.82 -15.89 13.21
CA ASP A 171 13.94 -16.00 14.14
C ASP A 171 14.83 -14.75 14.12
N PHE A 172 15.99 -14.79 14.79
CA PHE A 172 16.92 -13.66 14.79
C PHE A 172 17.48 -13.34 13.39
N ALA A 173 17.76 -14.36 12.58
CA ALA A 173 18.31 -14.25 11.24
C ALA A 173 17.26 -13.85 10.17
N GLY A 174 15.97 -13.84 10.52
CA GLY A 174 14.89 -13.52 9.59
C GLY A 174 14.25 -14.74 8.92
N VAL A 175 14.60 -15.96 9.36
CA VAL A 175 14.01 -17.20 8.86
C VAL A 175 12.63 -17.39 9.48
N THR A 176 11.64 -17.73 8.66
CA THR A 176 10.28 -18.01 9.15
C THR A 176 10.26 -19.29 9.96
N GLN A 177 9.81 -19.21 11.21
CA GLN A 177 9.63 -20.35 12.12
C GLN A 177 8.20 -20.89 12.04
N GLN A 178 7.24 -19.99 11.87
CA GLN A 178 5.83 -20.33 11.71
C GLN A 178 5.17 -19.30 10.80
N SER A 179 4.24 -19.75 9.96
CA SER A 179 3.33 -18.88 9.23
C SER A 179 1.90 -19.42 9.30
N LYS A 180 0.94 -18.49 9.26
CA LYS A 180 -0.48 -18.77 9.12
C LYS A 180 -1.07 -17.91 8.02
N VAL A 181 -1.90 -18.52 7.18
CA VAL A 181 -2.69 -17.82 6.17
C VAL A 181 -4.17 -18.08 6.47
N TYR A 182 -4.93 -17.00 6.57
CA TYR A 182 -6.37 -17.01 6.75
C TYR A 182 -7.00 -16.43 5.49
N HIS A 183 -8.03 -17.07 4.97
CA HIS A 183 -8.64 -16.65 3.71
C HIS A 183 -10.15 -16.81 3.70
N LYS A 184 -10.83 -15.77 3.22
CA LYS A 184 -12.22 -15.77 2.81
C LYS A 184 -12.34 -15.16 1.42
N ARG A 185 -13.06 -15.80 0.52
CA ARG A 185 -13.34 -15.20 -0.80
C ARG A 185 -14.42 -14.11 -0.68
N LEU A 186 -15.50 -14.39 0.04
CA LEU A 186 -16.56 -13.43 0.42
C LEU A 186 -16.69 -13.31 1.94
N ALA A 187 -17.28 -12.23 2.45
CA ALA A 187 -17.50 -12.04 3.89
C ALA A 187 -18.29 -13.19 4.55
N ALA A 188 -19.29 -13.71 3.83
CA ALA A 188 -20.16 -14.81 4.27
C ALA A 188 -19.52 -16.20 4.16
N ASP A 189 -18.39 -16.34 3.45
CA ASP A 189 -17.73 -17.63 3.29
C ASP A 189 -17.09 -18.07 4.62
N THR A 190 -17.01 -19.39 4.83
CA THR A 190 -16.25 -19.99 5.93
C THR A 190 -14.76 -19.68 5.76
N GLU A 191 -14.11 -19.24 6.84
CA GLU A 191 -12.67 -18.96 6.81
C GLU A 191 -11.87 -20.25 6.61
N LYS A 192 -10.92 -20.21 5.67
CA LYS A 192 -9.92 -21.25 5.48
C LYS A 192 -8.63 -20.84 6.19
N VAL A 193 -8.02 -21.76 6.92
CA VAL A 193 -6.76 -21.53 7.64
C VAL A 193 -5.72 -22.55 7.21
N ILE A 194 -4.56 -22.05 6.80
CA ILE A 194 -3.38 -22.86 6.49
C ILE A 194 -2.30 -22.49 7.51
N THR A 195 -1.74 -23.48 8.19
CA THR A 195 -0.63 -23.29 9.15
C THR A 195 0.59 -24.05 8.67
N GLN A 196 1.74 -23.39 8.63
CA GLN A 196 3.03 -24.00 8.33
C GLN A 196 4.00 -23.74 9.49
N THR A 197 4.65 -24.79 9.96
CA THR A 197 5.69 -24.72 11.00
C THR A 197 6.99 -25.25 10.42
N LEU A 198 8.03 -24.43 10.42
CA LEU A 198 9.34 -24.75 9.89
C LEU A 198 10.27 -25.02 11.08
N ARG A 199 10.82 -26.23 11.16
CA ARG A 199 11.86 -26.58 12.13
C ARG A 199 13.18 -26.66 11.41
N MET A 200 14.21 -25.98 11.92
CA MET A 200 15.58 -26.25 11.49
C MET A 200 15.92 -27.69 11.88
N MET A 201 16.24 -28.54 10.90
CA MET A 201 16.81 -29.85 11.21
C MET A 201 18.18 -29.64 11.86
N PRO A 202 18.52 -30.35 12.95
CA PRO A 202 19.87 -30.31 13.49
C PRO A 202 20.85 -30.77 12.41
N LYS A 203 21.97 -30.04 12.24
CA LYS A 203 23.10 -30.55 11.47
C LYS A 203 23.46 -31.91 12.07
N GLN A 204 23.38 -32.98 11.28
CA GLN A 204 24.03 -34.23 11.67
C GLN A 204 25.52 -33.93 11.77
N ASN A 205 26.04 -33.85 13.00
CA ASN A 205 27.46 -33.98 13.22
C ASN A 205 27.83 -35.39 12.76
N VAL A 206 28.36 -35.50 11.55
CA VAL A 206 29.12 -36.67 11.14
C VAL A 206 30.44 -36.56 11.90
N GLY A 207 30.44 -37.08 13.12
CA GLY A 207 31.65 -37.26 13.91
C GLY A 207 32.53 -38.30 13.24
N SER A 208 33.80 -37.96 13.07
CA SER A 208 34.92 -38.89 12.85
C SER A 208 35.90 -38.70 13.99
#